data_AF-A0A2M9JTH1-F1
#
_entry.id   AF-A0A2M9JTH1-F1
#
_cell.length_a   1.000
_cell.length_b   1.000
_cell.length_c   1.000
_cell.angle_alpha   90.00
_cell.angle_beta   90.00
_cell.angle_gamma   90.00
#
_symmetry.space_group_name_H-M   'P 1'
#
loop_
_entity.id
_entity.type
_entity.pdbx_description
1 polymer ?
#
loop_
_entity_poly.entity_id
_entity_poly.type
_entity_poly.pdbx_seq_one_letter_code
_entity_poly.pdbx_strand_id
1 'polypeptide(L)' 'MHVVAPPDWRVTPSAHSWCSCGHERTAIGRAAVLSLVAAHNEHRDTCPQLATTKEGGKAV' A
#
# COMPACT_ATOMS: atom_id res chain seq x y z
N MET A 1 1.55 -0.65 4.39
CA MET A 1 0.10 -0.47 4.16
C MET A 1 -0.67 -0.93 5.39
N HIS A 2 -1.73 -0.24 5.76
CA HIS A 2 -2.63 -0.59 6.86
C HIS A 2 -4.07 -0.57 6.35
N VAL A 3 -4.84 -1.62 6.64
CA VAL A 3 -6.26 -1.70 6.31
C VAL A 3 -7.03 -1.88 7.61
N VAL A 4 -7.97 -0.98 7.87
CA VAL A 4 -8.89 -1.07 9.00
C VAL A 4 -10.15 -1.79 8.52
N ALA A 5 -10.23 -3.08 8.86
CA ALA A 5 -11.45 -3.85 8.70
C ALA A 5 -12.32 -3.67 9.95
N PRO A 6 -13.53 -3.11 9.84
CA PRO A 6 -14.40 -2.94 10.99
C PRO A 6 -15.00 -4.28 11.44
N PRO A 7 -15.44 -4.39 12.70
CA PRO A 7 -16.00 -5.64 13.26
C PRO A 7 -17.28 -6.09 12.56
N ASP A 8 -18.00 -5.16 11.93
CA ASP A 8 -19.26 -5.41 11.23
C ASP A 8 -19.17 -5.13 9.74
N TRP A 9 -19.81 -5.98 8.93
CA TRP A 9 -19.90 -5.80 7.48
C TRP A 9 -20.68 -4.54 7.06
N ARG A 10 -21.45 -3.93 7.95
CA ARG A 10 -22.19 -2.69 7.63
C ARG A 10 -21.32 -1.44 7.71
N VAL A 11 -20.16 -1.53 8.36
CA VAL A 11 -19.28 -0.39 8.56
C VAL A 11 -18.35 -0.25 7.36
N THR A 12 -18.11 1.00 6.97
CA THR A 12 -17.26 1.35 5.84
C THR A 12 -15.79 1.08 6.21
N PRO A 13 -15.08 0.20 5.49
CA PRO A 13 -13.66 -0.01 5.74
C PRO A 13 -12.85 1.20 5.27
N SER A 14 -11.68 1.39 5.88
CA SER A 14 -10.71 2.39 5.44
C SER A 14 -9.34 1.75 5.30
N ALA A 15 -8.51 2.33 4.45
CA ALA A 15 -7.14 1.90 4.25
C ALA A 15 -6.22 3.09 4.09
N HIS A 16 -5.01 2.93 4.59
CA HIS A 16 -3.93 3.89 4.47
C HIS A 16 -2.70 3.19 3.89
N SER A 17 -2.22 3.68 2.75
CA SER A 17 -1.00 3.23 2.12
C SER A 17 0.02 4.36 2.18
N TRP A 18 1.16 4.08 2.79
CA TRP A 18 2.32 4.96 2.79
C TRP A 18 3.54 4.20 2.28
N CYS A 19 4.44 4.93 1.62
CA CYS A 19 5.74 4.48 1.19
C CYS A 19 6.78 5.54 1.56
N SER A 20 7.98 5.11 1.96
CA SER A 20 9.11 5.98 2.27
C SER A 20 9.61 6.81 1.08
N CYS A 21 9.20 6.46 -0.15
CA CYS A 21 9.46 7.27 -1.33
C CYS A 21 8.56 8.53 -1.44
N GLY A 22 7.65 8.74 -0.49
CA GLY A 22 6.68 9.85 -0.49
C GLY A 22 5.31 9.51 -1.10
N HIS A 23 5.05 8.23 -1.44
CA HIS A 23 3.73 7.81 -1.91
C HIS A 23 2.80 7.56 -0.73
N GLU A 24 1.99 8.55 -0.37
CA GLU A 24 0.96 8.45 0.68
C GLU A 24 -0.44 8.63 0.09
N ARG A 25 -1.35 7.68 0.37
CA ARG A 25 -2.73 7.68 -0.09
C ARG A 25 -3.65 7.03 0.93
N THR A 26 -4.79 7.65 1.17
CA THR A 26 -5.89 7.11 1.99
C THR A 26 -7.08 6.74 1.11
N ALA A 27 -7.84 5.73 1.53
CA ALA A 27 -9.07 5.31 0.88
C ALA A 27 -10.13 4.98 1.93
N ILE A 28 -11.38 5.34 1.64
CA ILE A 28 -12.54 5.05 2.48
C ILE A 28 -13.58 4.37 1.58
N GLY A 29 -14.11 3.23 2.04
CA GLY A 29 -15.06 2.41 1.31
C GLY A 29 -14.43 1.24 0.59
N ARG A 30 -15.20 0.17 0.44
CA ARG A 30 -14.74 -1.13 -0.08
C ARG A 30 -14.03 -1.03 -1.43
N ALA A 31 -14.69 -0.41 -2.41
CA ALA A 31 -14.14 -0.27 -3.75
C ALA A 31 -12.84 0.57 -3.76
N ALA A 32 -12.82 1.65 -2.98
CA ALA A 32 -11.64 2.50 -2.86
C ALA A 32 -10.49 1.77 -2.15
N VAL A 33 -10.77 0.99 -1.10
CA VAL A 33 -9.78 0.15 -0.41
C VAL A 33 -9.18 -0.89 -1.36
N LEU A 34 -10.01 -1.59 -2.14
CA LEU A 34 -9.52 -2.55 -3.14
C LEU A 34 -8.66 -1.89 -4.22
N SER A 35 -9.09 -0.72 -4.71
CA SER A 35 -8.30 0.07 -5.67
C SER A 35 -6.97 0.53 -5.06
N LEU A 36 -6.97 0.94 -3.80
CA LEU A 36 -5.75 1.33 -3.09
C LEU A 36 -4.79 0.14 -2.91
N VAL A 37 -5.30 -1.06 -2.63
CA VAL A 37 -4.49 -2.28 -2.57
C VAL A 37 -3.85 -2.59 -3.93
N ALA A 38 -4.61 -2.50 -5.02
CA ALA A 38 -4.08 -2.69 -6.37
C ALA A 38 -2.97 -1.67 -6.68
N ALA A 39 -3.26 -0.38 -6.46
CA ALA A 39 -2.31 0.70 -6.67
C ALA A 39 -1.05 0.54 -5.81
N HIS A 40 -1.16 0.05 -4.57
CA HIS A 40 -0.01 -0.24 -3.72
C HIS A 40 0.88 -1.35 -4.27
N ASN A 41 0.29 -2.41 -4.85
CA ASN A 41 1.05 -3.48 -5.48
C ASN A 41 1.76 -3.00 -6.75
N GLU A 42 1.07 -2.28 -7.63
CA GLU A 42 1.68 -1.68 -8.83
C GLU A 42 2.79 -0.68 -8.46
N HIS A 43 2.56 0.09 -7.39
CA HIS A 43 3.56 1.00 -6.86
C HIS A 43 4.78 0.23 -6.35
N ARG A 44 4.62 -0.91 -5.67
CA ARG A 44 5.75 -1.71 -5.16
C ARG A 44 6.71 -2.13 -6.27
N ASP A 45 6.20 -2.45 -7.45
CA ASP A 45 7.02 -2.85 -8.61
C ASP A 45 7.70 -1.67 -9.31
N THR A 46 7.09 -0.48 -9.23
CA THR A 46 7.61 0.76 -9.85
C THR A 46 8.29 1.70 -8.84
N CYS A 47 8.34 1.34 -7.57
CA CYS A 47 8.81 2.20 -6.50
C CYS A 47 10.31 2.45 -6.67
N PRO A 48 10.75 3.70 -6.90
CA PRO A 48 12.15 4.00 -7.16
C PRO A 48 13.06 3.68 -5.95
N GLN A 49 12.54 3.79 -4.73
CA GLN A 49 13.28 3.39 -3.53
C GLN A 49 13.45 1.87 -3.41
N LEU A 50 12.43 1.10 -3.79
CA LEU A 50 12.51 -0.35 -3.78
C LEU A 50 13.33 -0.89 -4.96
N ALA A 51 13.26 -0.21 -6.11
CA ALA A 51 14.09 -0.48 -7.28
C ALA A 51 15.58 -0.22 -6.99
N THR A 52 15.92 0.85 -6.27
CA THR A 52 17.32 1.10 -5.85
C THR A 52 17.83 0.05 -4.86
N THR A 53 16.93 -0.60 -4.10
CA THR A 53 17.27 -1.70 -3.18
C THR A 53 17.42 -3.04 -3.93
N LYS A 54 17.13 -3.09 -5.23
CA LYS A 54 17.15 -4.32 -6.05
C LYS A 54 18.50 -4.60 -6.73
N GLU A 55 19.57 -3.92 -6.32
CA GLU A 55 20.95 -4.27 -6.67
C GLU A 55 21.79 -4.42 -5.41
N GLY A 56 21.99 -5.66 -4.97
CA GLY A 56 22.83 -5.94 -3.81
C GLY A 56 22.67 -7.32 -3.20
N GLY A 57 22.88 -8.38 -3.99
CA GLY A 57 23.41 -9.58 -3.38
C GLY A 57 24.81 -9.28 -2.84
N LYS A 58 24.96 -9.02 -1.53
CA LYS A 58 26.10 -9.49 -0.71
C LYS A 58 25.88 -9.33 0.80
N ALA A 59 25.99 -10.48 1.48
CA ALA A 59 26.44 -10.77 2.85
C ALA A 59 26.66 -9.63 3.88
N VAL A 60 26.14 -9.86 5.09
CA VAL A 60 26.92 -9.98 6.34
C VAL A 60 26.32 -11.06 7.22
#